data_AF-M1MEG8-F1
#
_entry.id   AF-M1MEG8-F1
#
_cell.length_a   1.000
_cell.length_b   1.000
_cell.length_c   1.000
_cell.angle_alpha   90.00
_cell.angle_beta   90.00
_cell.angle_gamma   90.00
#
_symmetry.space_group_name_H-M   'P 1'
#
loop_
_entity.id
_entity.type
_entity.pdbx_description
1 polymer ?
#
loop_
_entity_poly.entity_id
_entity_poly.type
_entity_poly.pdbx_seq_one_letter_code
_entity_poly.pdbx_strand_id
1 'polypeptide(L)'
;MEIKVEEKNNTAYAINSNNKSNNNISKFETILDSVSANSSNSQKSNNDKNTLQADVDSPVTPPQTRYESKKSIEIAFAIKRIIETIGLNPMDYARKDSTLDVRQMLIDYDHSNKPALTTREVSVLYDQISILYRNGLITDDDYFYVSKALGAKLEAIKAKMQPEKQLISLIDKIKKIDSYYNDKN
;
A
#
# COMPACT_ATOMS: atom_id res chain seq x y z
N MET A 1 -4.39 3.12 -54.02
CA MET A 1 -3.41 2.39 -53.19
C MET A 1 -4.16 2.01 -51.92
N GLU A 2 -4.62 0.76 -51.85
CA GLU A 2 -5.47 0.25 -50.76
C GLU A 2 -4.60 -0.44 -49.72
N ILE A 3 -4.77 -0.08 -48.44
CA ILE A 3 -4.04 -0.68 -47.33
C ILE A 3 -4.90 -1.81 -46.77
N LYS A 4 -4.45 -3.05 -46.97
CA LYS A 4 -5.01 -4.23 -46.27
C LYS A 4 -4.39 -4.31 -44.88
N VAL A 5 -5.21 -4.24 -43.84
CA VAL A 5 -4.79 -4.48 -42.46
C VAL A 5 -5.04 -5.95 -42.16
N GLU A 6 -3.97 -6.71 -41.91
CA GLU A 6 -4.06 -8.09 -41.43
C GLU A 6 -4.47 -8.10 -39.95
N GLU A 7 -5.63 -8.67 -39.64
CA GLU A 7 -6.03 -9.04 -38.28
C GLU A 7 -5.16 -10.21 -37.80
N LYS A 8 -4.35 -9.98 -36.76
CA LYS A 8 -3.65 -11.06 -36.05
C LYS A 8 -4.10 -11.13 -34.59
N ASN A 9 -4.89 -12.18 -34.35
CA ASN A 9 -4.97 -12.99 -33.13
C ASN A 9 -5.60 -12.38 -31.87
N ASN A 10 -6.93 -12.52 -31.78
CA ASN A 10 -7.63 -12.72 -30.51
C ASN A 10 -7.22 -14.07 -29.90
N THR A 11 -6.42 -14.07 -28.84
CA THR A 11 -6.36 -15.18 -27.88
C THR A 11 -7.14 -14.80 -26.63
N ALA A 12 -8.38 -15.29 -26.57
CA ALA A 12 -9.16 -15.34 -25.34
C ALA A 12 -8.51 -16.37 -24.40
N TYR A 13 -8.01 -15.92 -23.25
CA TYR A 13 -7.56 -16.82 -22.19
C TYR A 13 -8.74 -17.17 -21.29
N ALA A 14 -9.26 -18.38 -21.48
CA ALA A 14 -10.18 -19.01 -20.56
C ALA A 14 -9.48 -19.29 -19.22
N ILE A 15 -10.10 -18.86 -18.13
CA ILE A 15 -9.66 -19.13 -16.76
C ILE A 15 -9.89 -20.62 -16.47
N ASN A 16 -8.82 -21.39 -16.34
CA ASN A 16 -8.88 -22.76 -15.87
C ASN A 16 -8.44 -22.79 -14.40
N SER A 17 -9.42 -22.74 -13.49
CA SER A 17 -9.21 -22.84 -12.05
C SER A 17 -8.87 -24.28 -11.66
N ASN A 18 -7.60 -24.67 -11.80
CA ASN A 18 -7.10 -25.90 -11.19
C ASN A 18 -6.47 -25.60 -9.83
N ASN A 19 -7.25 -25.87 -8.79
CA ASN A 19 -6.79 -26.05 -7.42
C ASN A 19 -5.58 -27.01 -7.38
N LYS A 20 -4.41 -26.48 -7.07
CA LYS A 20 -3.23 -27.28 -6.70
C LYS A 20 -2.73 -26.83 -5.32
N SER A 21 -3.26 -27.52 -4.31
CA SER A 21 -2.61 -27.71 -3.02
C SER A 21 -1.13 -28.04 -3.24
N ASN A 22 -0.22 -27.30 -2.61
CA ASN A 22 1.21 -27.62 -2.64
C ASN A 22 1.97 -26.93 -1.50
N ASN A 23 2.09 -27.64 -0.38
CA ASN A 23 3.28 -27.90 0.48
C ASN A 23 4.32 -26.80 0.82
N ASN A 24 4.21 -25.56 0.35
CA ASN A 24 5.15 -24.47 0.63
C ASN A 24 4.60 -23.39 1.55
N ILE A 25 3.28 -23.39 1.81
CA ILE A 25 2.62 -22.59 2.85
C ILE A 25 3.27 -22.87 4.22
N SER A 26 3.66 -24.14 4.44
CA SER A 26 4.32 -24.62 5.66
C SER A 26 5.56 -23.83 6.07
N LYS A 27 6.38 -23.31 5.12
CA LYS A 27 7.62 -22.58 5.44
C LYS A 27 7.39 -21.12 5.84
N PHE A 28 6.33 -20.50 5.33
CA PHE A 28 5.96 -19.14 5.69
C PHE A 28 5.16 -19.12 6.98
N GLU A 29 4.28 -20.12 7.19
CA GLU A 29 3.60 -20.35 8.47
C GLU A 29 4.62 -20.63 9.60
N THR A 30 5.70 -21.39 9.36
CA THR A 30 6.75 -21.57 10.39
C THR A 30 7.48 -20.28 10.75
N ILE A 31 7.65 -19.36 9.80
CA ILE A 31 8.24 -18.03 10.08
C ILE A 31 7.28 -17.21 10.94
N LEU A 32 5.98 -17.24 10.66
CA LEU A 32 4.97 -16.56 11.47
C LEU A 32 4.77 -17.20 12.85
N ASP A 33 4.81 -18.53 12.96
CA ASP A 33 4.72 -19.25 14.24
C ASP A 33 5.95 -18.97 15.12
N SER A 34 7.13 -18.76 14.54
CA SER A 34 8.33 -18.35 15.28
C SER A 34 8.22 -16.93 15.86
N VAL A 35 7.47 -16.05 15.20
CA VAL A 35 7.13 -14.70 15.70
C VAL A 35 6.12 -14.79 16.85
N SER A 36 5.19 -15.74 16.82
CA SER A 36 4.20 -15.95 17.87
C SER A 36 4.76 -16.68 19.11
N ALA A 37 5.72 -17.59 18.94
CA ALA A 37 6.39 -18.30 20.03
C ALA A 37 7.32 -17.38 20.86
N ASN A 38 7.97 -16.40 20.22
CA ASN A 38 8.79 -15.41 20.93
C ASN A 38 7.97 -14.37 21.71
N SER A 39 6.65 -14.31 21.51
CA SER A 39 5.74 -13.41 22.21
C SER A 39 5.20 -13.97 23.53
N SER A 40 5.39 -15.26 23.83
CA SER A 40 4.63 -15.95 24.90
C SER A 40 5.45 -16.49 26.08
N ASN A 41 6.75 -16.20 26.17
CA ASN A 41 7.57 -16.58 27.34
C ASN A 41 7.77 -15.46 28.38
N SER A 42 6.81 -14.55 28.48
CA SER A 42 6.70 -13.67 29.65
C SER A 42 5.57 -14.18 30.54
N GLN A 43 5.92 -14.53 31.77
CA GLN A 43 5.05 -15.01 32.87
C GLN A 43 4.86 -16.53 33.01
N LYS A 44 5.75 -17.16 33.79
CA LYS A 44 5.32 -18.00 34.91
C LYS A 44 6.40 -18.21 35.99
N SER A 45 6.08 -17.67 37.18
CA SER A 45 6.31 -18.23 38.51
C SER A 45 7.73 -18.63 38.96
N ASN A 46 8.31 -17.89 39.91
CA ASN A 46 8.30 -18.29 41.32
C ASN A 46 9.06 -17.26 42.18
N ASN A 47 8.34 -16.67 43.15
CA ASN A 47 8.95 -16.10 44.35
C ASN A 47 9.50 -17.27 45.17
N ASP A 48 10.83 -17.35 45.30
CA ASP A 48 11.45 -17.53 46.61
C ASP A 48 12.98 -17.37 46.54
N LYS A 49 13.46 -16.46 47.40
CA LYS A 49 14.79 -16.37 48.02
C LYS A 49 16.00 -15.91 47.18
N ASN A 50 16.33 -14.65 47.42
CA ASN A 50 17.58 -14.24 48.06
C ASN A 50 18.89 -14.55 47.31
N THR A 51 19.39 -13.59 46.53
CA THR A 51 20.73 -12.98 46.70
C THR A 51 20.98 -11.93 45.61
N LEU A 52 21.55 -10.81 46.04
CA LEU A 52 22.07 -9.75 45.18
C LEU A 52 23.21 -10.31 44.30
N GLN A 53 23.00 -10.32 42.98
CA GLN A 53 24.07 -10.15 42.01
C GLN A 53 23.53 -9.29 40.87
N ALA A 54 24.11 -8.12 40.71
CA ALA A 54 23.87 -7.25 39.58
C ALA A 54 24.58 -7.83 38.35
N ASP A 55 23.91 -8.73 37.64
CA ASP A 55 24.31 -9.08 36.27
C ASP A 55 23.74 -8.03 35.32
N VAL A 56 24.60 -7.05 35.03
CA VAL A 56 24.48 -6.21 33.84
C VAL A 56 24.83 -7.09 32.64
N ASP A 57 23.86 -7.87 32.18
CA ASP A 57 23.91 -8.47 30.85
C ASP A 57 22.52 -8.38 30.20
N SER A 58 22.11 -7.13 29.95
CA SER A 58 21.21 -6.90 28.82
C SER A 58 21.98 -7.31 27.58
N PRO A 59 21.51 -8.30 26.78
CA PRO A 59 22.18 -8.61 25.54
C PRO A 59 22.07 -7.37 24.66
N VAL A 60 23.19 -6.67 24.50
CA VAL A 60 23.34 -5.63 23.49
C VAL A 60 23.19 -6.36 22.16
N THR A 61 21.95 -6.43 21.68
CA THR A 61 21.63 -7.03 20.38
C THR A 61 22.57 -6.45 19.34
N PRO A 62 23.26 -7.30 18.54
CA PRO A 62 24.22 -6.84 17.56
C PRO A 62 23.62 -5.74 16.67
N PRO A 63 24.40 -4.74 16.22
CA PRO A 63 23.89 -3.67 15.38
C PRO A 63 23.12 -4.16 14.15
N GLN A 64 23.53 -5.30 13.58
CA GLN A 64 22.85 -5.94 12.45
C GLN A 64 21.44 -6.44 12.78
N THR A 65 21.22 -7.09 13.92
CA THR A 65 19.87 -7.56 14.29
C THR A 65 18.94 -6.40 14.64
N ARG A 66 19.48 -5.31 15.20
CA ARG A 66 18.73 -4.05 15.39
C ARG A 66 18.37 -3.36 14.08
N TYR A 67 19.20 -3.48 13.05
CA TYR A 67 18.95 -2.91 11.74
C TYR A 67 17.88 -3.71 10.98
N GLU A 68 17.98 -5.03 10.98
CA GLU A 68 16.99 -5.92 10.34
C GLU A 68 15.60 -5.83 10.99
N SER A 69 15.55 -5.72 12.32
CA SER A 69 14.29 -5.50 13.06
C SER A 69 13.66 -4.14 12.76
N LYS A 70 14.45 -3.07 12.63
CA LYS A 70 13.92 -1.77 12.19
C LYS A 70 13.36 -1.84 10.77
N LYS A 71 14.07 -2.53 9.87
CA LYS A 71 13.65 -2.75 8.48
C LYS A 71 12.32 -3.51 8.41
N SER A 72 12.19 -4.60 9.17
CA SER A 72 10.96 -5.40 9.20
C SER A 72 9.77 -4.65 9.80
N ILE A 73 10.00 -3.83 10.83
CA ILE A 73 8.98 -2.96 11.40
C ILE A 73 8.49 -1.93 10.37
N GLU A 74 9.40 -1.26 9.65
CA GLU A 74 9.04 -0.27 8.62
C GLU A 74 8.19 -0.90 7.50
N ILE A 75 8.57 -2.09 7.05
CA ILE A 75 7.82 -2.87 6.05
C ILE A 75 6.43 -3.21 6.58
N ALA A 76 6.31 -3.71 7.82
CA ALA A 76 5.03 -4.07 8.41
C ALA A 76 4.10 -2.85 8.54
N PHE A 77 4.65 -1.69 8.94
CA PHE A 77 3.88 -0.44 8.97
C PHE A 77 3.44 -0.01 7.57
N ALA A 78 4.29 -0.14 6.55
CA ALA A 78 3.93 0.18 5.17
C ALA A 78 2.79 -0.69 4.66
N ILE A 79 2.86 -2.01 4.87
CA ILE A 79 1.80 -2.95 4.52
C ILE A 79 0.50 -2.59 5.23
N LYS A 80 0.55 -2.34 6.55
CA LYS A 80 -0.62 -1.94 7.33
C LYS A 80 -1.25 -0.65 6.79
N ARG A 81 -0.44 0.36 6.47
CA ARG A 81 -0.90 1.63 5.92
C ARG A 81 -1.53 1.47 4.53
N ILE A 82 -1.02 0.57 3.69
CA ILE A 82 -1.65 0.27 2.40
C ILE A 82 -3.02 -0.37 2.63
N ILE A 83 -3.13 -1.35 3.53
CA ILE A 83 -4.43 -1.96 3.90
C ILE A 83 -5.41 -0.90 4.41
N GLU A 84 -4.98 -0.01 5.30
CA GLU A 84 -5.82 1.09 5.79
C GLU A 84 -6.28 2.04 4.68
N THR A 85 -5.43 2.27 3.66
CA THR A 85 -5.69 3.25 2.59
C THR A 85 -6.60 2.70 1.49
N ILE A 86 -6.35 1.46 1.03
CA ILE A 86 -7.05 0.89 -0.12
C ILE A 86 -7.86 -0.36 0.23
N GLY A 87 -7.76 -0.86 1.46
CA GLY A 87 -8.46 -2.07 1.89
C GLY A 87 -8.07 -3.32 1.12
N LEU A 88 -6.85 -3.36 0.57
CA LEU A 88 -6.25 -4.53 -0.07
C LEU A 88 -4.97 -4.87 0.68
N ASN A 89 -4.71 -6.17 0.86
CA ASN A 89 -3.51 -6.66 1.51
C ASN A 89 -2.43 -6.93 0.46
N PRO A 90 -1.30 -6.19 0.46
CA PRO A 90 -0.18 -6.44 -0.46
C PRO A 90 0.32 -7.88 -0.45
N MET A 91 0.19 -8.59 0.68
CA MET A 91 0.63 -9.98 0.80
C MET A 91 -0.18 -10.94 -0.06
N ASP A 92 -1.42 -10.60 -0.42
CA ASP A 92 -2.25 -11.41 -1.32
C ASP A 92 -1.72 -11.37 -2.77
N TYR A 93 -0.80 -10.44 -3.05
CA TYR A 93 -0.15 -10.21 -4.35
C TYR A 93 1.30 -10.70 -4.37
N ALA A 94 1.70 -11.58 -3.43
CA ALA A 94 3.04 -12.13 -3.39
C ALA A 94 3.32 -13.04 -4.61
N ARG A 95 4.43 -12.77 -5.29
CA ARG A 95 4.95 -13.56 -6.40
C ARG A 95 5.92 -14.65 -5.91
N LYS A 96 6.22 -15.59 -6.80
CA LYS A 96 7.12 -16.72 -6.52
C LYS A 96 8.57 -16.30 -6.25
N ASP A 97 8.97 -15.12 -6.72
CA ASP A 97 10.29 -14.54 -6.55
C ASP A 97 10.43 -13.72 -5.25
N SER A 98 9.45 -13.82 -4.34
CA SER A 98 9.40 -13.05 -3.08
C SER A 98 9.20 -11.53 -3.26
N THR A 99 8.76 -11.09 -4.44
CA THR A 99 8.32 -9.71 -4.66
C THR A 99 6.79 -9.61 -4.62
N LEU A 100 6.28 -8.38 -4.51
CA LEU A 100 4.86 -8.07 -4.50
C LEU A 100 4.44 -7.50 -5.86
N ASP A 101 3.35 -8.01 -6.43
CA ASP A 101 2.72 -7.46 -7.63
C ASP A 101 1.79 -6.29 -7.27
N VAL A 102 2.40 -5.18 -6.89
CA VAL A 102 1.65 -3.96 -6.51
C VAL A 102 0.95 -3.30 -7.70
N ARG A 103 1.35 -3.66 -8.93
CA ARG A 103 0.67 -3.25 -10.15
C ARG A 103 -0.70 -3.90 -10.22
N GLN A 104 -0.77 -5.23 -10.08
CA GLN A 104 -2.04 -5.94 -10.05
C GLN A 104 -2.91 -5.47 -8.88
N MET A 105 -2.31 -5.21 -7.72
CA MET A 105 -3.03 -4.64 -6.57
C MET A 105 -3.72 -3.31 -6.89
N LEU A 106 -3.02 -2.38 -7.56
CA LEU A 106 -3.61 -1.10 -7.95
C LEU A 106 -4.70 -1.26 -9.03
N ILE A 107 -4.50 -2.19 -9.96
CA ILE A 107 -5.48 -2.54 -10.99
C ILE A 107 -6.76 -3.09 -10.35
N ASP A 108 -6.64 -4.00 -9.39
CA ASP A 108 -7.79 -4.58 -8.69
C ASP A 108 -8.52 -3.53 -7.85
N TYR A 109 -7.80 -2.61 -7.22
CA TYR A 109 -8.41 -1.48 -6.53
C TYR A 109 -9.23 -0.62 -7.51
N ASP A 110 -8.70 -0.31 -8.69
CA ASP A 110 -9.39 0.50 -9.69
C ASP A 110 -10.63 -0.18 -10.29
N HIS A 111 -10.63 -1.51 -10.36
CA HIS A 111 -11.79 -2.30 -10.77
C HIS A 111 -12.74 -2.62 -9.62
N SER A 112 -12.36 -2.32 -8.37
CA SER A 112 -13.25 -2.48 -7.23
C SER A 112 -14.27 -1.36 -7.20
N ASN A 113 -15.47 -1.63 -6.66
CA ASN A 113 -16.51 -0.60 -6.43
C ASN A 113 -16.15 0.37 -5.28
N LYS A 114 -14.87 0.53 -4.95
CA LYS A 114 -14.39 1.41 -3.89
C LYS A 114 -14.42 2.87 -4.35
N PRO A 115 -14.57 3.84 -3.43
CA PRO A 115 -14.52 5.26 -3.77
C PRO A 115 -13.14 5.61 -4.34
N ALA A 116 -13.10 6.61 -5.23
CA ALA A 116 -11.84 7.12 -5.77
C ALA A 116 -10.94 7.70 -4.67
N LEU A 117 -9.63 7.47 -4.79
CA LEU A 117 -8.64 7.99 -3.84
C LEU A 117 -8.67 9.52 -3.76
N THR A 118 -8.50 10.02 -2.54
CA THR A 118 -8.22 11.42 -2.26
C THR A 118 -6.73 11.75 -2.49
N THR A 119 -6.41 13.04 -2.61
CA THR A 119 -5.01 13.52 -2.69
C THR A 119 -4.14 12.99 -1.55
N ARG A 120 -4.70 12.94 -0.33
CA ARG A 120 -3.97 12.45 0.85
C ARG A 120 -3.66 10.97 0.73
N GLU A 121 -4.64 10.16 0.34
CA GLU A 121 -4.49 8.71 0.19
C GLU A 121 -3.49 8.37 -0.91
N VAL A 122 -3.51 9.09 -2.04
CA VAL A 122 -2.50 8.93 -3.11
C VAL A 122 -1.09 9.20 -2.59
N SER A 123 -0.89 10.25 -1.79
CA SER A 123 0.40 10.56 -1.17
C SER A 123 0.86 9.46 -0.21
N VAL A 124 -0.04 8.98 0.65
CA VAL A 124 0.27 7.90 1.60
C VAL A 124 0.67 6.63 0.87
N LEU A 125 -0.07 6.25 -0.18
CA LEU A 125 0.25 5.12 -1.05
C LEU A 125 1.64 5.26 -1.67
N TYR A 126 1.96 6.43 -2.23
CA TYR A 126 3.26 6.67 -2.84
C TYR A 126 4.40 6.44 -1.84
N ASP A 127 4.28 6.97 -0.62
CA ASP A 127 5.29 6.80 0.43
C ASP A 127 5.44 5.32 0.84
N GLN A 128 4.32 4.60 1.01
CA GLN A 128 4.37 3.19 1.42
C GLN A 128 4.94 2.29 0.31
N ILE A 129 4.56 2.52 -0.95
CA ILE A 129 5.11 1.81 -2.10
C ILE A 129 6.62 2.08 -2.24
N SER A 130 7.06 3.31 -1.98
CA SER A 130 8.48 3.67 -1.95
C SER A 130 9.24 2.94 -0.83
N ILE A 131 8.64 2.76 0.34
CA ILE A 131 9.21 1.94 1.42
C ILE A 131 9.39 0.50 0.94
N LEU A 132 8.34 -0.12 0.39
CA LEU A 132 8.41 -1.49 -0.10
C LEU A 132 9.47 -1.67 -1.21
N TYR A 133 9.58 -0.70 -2.12
CA TYR A 133 10.59 -0.66 -3.17
C TYR A 133 12.02 -0.60 -2.62
N ARG A 134 12.33 0.37 -1.75
CA ARG A 134 13.66 0.51 -1.13
C ARG A 134 14.09 -0.72 -0.34
N ASN A 135 13.12 -1.51 0.12
CA ASN A 135 13.35 -2.74 0.86
C ASN A 135 13.52 -3.98 -0.03
N GLY A 136 13.37 -3.84 -1.35
CA GLY A 136 13.52 -4.93 -2.33
C GLY A 136 12.28 -5.81 -2.47
N LEU A 137 11.12 -5.37 -1.97
CA LEU A 137 9.87 -6.15 -2.02
C LEU A 137 9.07 -5.89 -3.30
N ILE A 138 9.46 -4.91 -4.11
CA ILE A 138 8.80 -4.57 -5.37
C ILE A 138 9.90 -4.40 -6.42
N THR A 139 9.65 -4.91 -7.63
CA THR A 139 10.53 -4.74 -8.78
C THR A 139 10.52 -3.29 -9.30
N ASP A 140 11.59 -2.87 -9.97
CA ASP A 140 11.67 -1.54 -10.62
C ASP A 140 10.46 -1.26 -11.52
N ASP A 141 10.08 -2.23 -12.37
CA ASP A 141 8.99 -2.09 -13.34
C ASP A 141 7.65 -1.74 -12.67
N ASP A 142 7.28 -2.47 -11.62
CA ASP A 142 6.06 -2.22 -10.87
C ASP A 142 6.11 -0.91 -10.10
N TYR A 143 7.27 -0.56 -9.54
CA TYR A 143 7.44 0.72 -8.84
C TYR A 143 7.24 1.90 -9.80
N PHE A 144 7.84 1.87 -10.99
CA PHE A 144 7.68 2.93 -11.99
C PHE A 144 6.25 2.99 -12.53
N TYR A 145 5.63 1.84 -12.79
CA TYR A 145 4.24 1.78 -13.25
C TYR A 145 3.29 2.39 -12.22
N VAL A 146 3.37 1.94 -10.96
CA VAL A 146 2.49 2.41 -9.87
C VAL A 146 2.75 3.89 -9.58
N SER A 147 4.00 4.33 -9.54
CA SER A 147 4.34 5.74 -9.36
C SER A 147 3.71 6.64 -10.43
N LYS A 148 3.78 6.22 -11.70
CA LYS A 148 3.16 6.94 -12.81
C LYS A 148 1.63 6.97 -12.69
N ALA A 149 1.02 5.84 -12.36
CA ALA A 149 -0.44 5.73 -12.20
C ALA A 149 -0.95 6.61 -11.05
N LEU A 150 -0.26 6.61 -9.90
CA LEU A 150 -0.57 7.47 -8.76
C LEU A 150 -0.39 8.96 -9.10
N GLY A 151 0.66 9.30 -9.84
CA GLY A 151 0.88 10.67 -10.35
C GLY A 151 -0.27 11.14 -11.24
N ALA A 152 -0.70 10.31 -12.20
CA ALA A 152 -1.84 10.61 -13.06
C ALA A 152 -3.15 10.79 -12.27
N LYS A 153 -3.39 9.97 -11.24
CA LYS A 153 -4.55 10.13 -10.35
C LYS A 153 -4.50 11.46 -9.60
N LEU A 154 -3.34 11.85 -9.09
CA LEU A 154 -3.17 13.13 -8.40
C LEU A 154 -3.48 14.32 -9.31
N GLU A 155 -3.02 14.27 -10.56
CA GLU A 155 -3.33 15.30 -11.56
C GLU A 155 -4.82 15.33 -11.90
N ALA A 156 -5.46 14.17 -12.07
CA ALA A 156 -6.89 14.09 -12.34
C ALA A 156 -7.73 14.67 -11.20
N ILE A 157 -7.35 14.41 -9.93
CA ILE A 157 -8.01 15.00 -8.76
C ILE A 157 -7.85 16.52 -8.77
N LYS A 158 -6.65 17.03 -9.02
CA LYS A 158 -6.37 18.47 -9.11
C LYS A 158 -7.17 19.13 -10.25
N ALA A 159 -7.26 18.49 -11.40
CA ALA A 159 -8.02 18.98 -12.55
C ALA A 159 -9.52 19.08 -12.24
N LYS A 160 -10.09 18.15 -11.47
CA LYS A 160 -11.50 18.22 -11.02
C LYS A 160 -11.77 19.35 -10.02
N MET A 161 -10.79 19.73 -9.20
CA MET A 161 -10.92 20.84 -8.25
C MET A 161 -10.86 22.23 -8.90
N GLN A 162 -10.27 22.39 -10.08
CA GLN A 162 -10.15 23.68 -10.76
C GLN A 162 -11.51 24.24 -11.24
N PRO A 163 -12.39 23.46 -11.90
CA PRO A 163 -13.74 23.88 -12.25
C PRO A 163 -14.58 24.29 -11.04
N GLU A 164 -14.49 23.58 -9.91
CA GLU A 164 -15.27 23.89 -8.71
C GLU A 164 -14.88 25.26 -8.12
N LYS A 165 -13.59 25.57 -8.07
CA LYS A 165 -13.13 26.90 -7.63
C LYS A 165 -13.61 28.01 -8.57
N GLN A 166 -13.62 27.75 -9.87
CA GLN A 166 -14.14 28.70 -10.85
C GLN A 166 -15.66 28.90 -10.69
N LEU A 167 -16.40 27.82 -10.44
CA LEU A 167 -17.85 27.87 -10.19
C LEU A 167 -18.19 28.66 -8.92
N ILE A 168 -17.49 28.41 -7.81
CA ILE A 168 -17.68 29.14 -6.55
C ILE A 168 -17.38 30.63 -6.75
N SER A 169 -16.28 30.96 -7.44
CA SER A 169 -15.95 32.35 -7.77
C SER A 169 -17.03 33.02 -8.64
N LEU A 170 -17.65 32.29 -9.55
CA LEU A 170 -18.74 32.79 -10.38
C LEU A 170 -20.00 33.08 -9.55
N ILE A 171 -20.37 32.14 -8.67
CA ILE A 171 -21.52 32.28 -7.76
C ILE A 171 -21.34 33.48 -6.83
N ASP A 172 -20.15 33.66 -6.26
CA ASP A 172 -19.87 34.81 -5.38
C ASP A 172 -19.91 36.15 -6.14
N LYS A 173 -19.49 36.17 -7.41
CA LYS A 173 -19.65 37.35 -8.27
C LYS A 173 -21.13 37.65 -8.53
N ILE A 174 -21.94 36.64 -8.83
CA ILE A 174 -23.39 36.80 -9.06
C ILE A 174 -24.07 37.34 -7.79
N LYS A 175 -23.80 36.76 -6.61
CA LYS A 175 -24.35 37.25 -5.33
C LYS A 175 -23.98 38.69 -5.02
N LYS A 176 -22.73 39.11 -5.34
CA LYS A 176 -22.30 40.52 -5.17
C LYS A 176 -23.06 41.46 -6.11
N ILE A 177 -23.34 41.03 -7.34
CA ILE A 177 -24.13 41.80 -8.29
C ILE A 177 -25.57 41.95 -7.76
N ASP A 178 -26.20 40.86 -7.33
CA ASP A 178 -27.57 40.88 -6.80
C ASP A 178 -27.70 41.76 -5.55
N SER A 179 -26.71 41.74 -4.65
CA SER A 179 -26.67 42.64 -3.48
C SER A 179 -26.57 44.11 -3.89
N TYR A 180 -25.75 44.42 -4.90
CA TYR A 180 -25.54 45.81 -5.36
C TYR A 180 -26.81 46.42 -5.98
N TYR A 181 -27.65 45.60 -6.63
CA TYR A 181 -28.92 46.06 -7.20
C TYR A 181 -30.05 46.11 -6.18
N ASN A 182 -30.03 45.26 -5.15
CA ASN A 182 -31.04 45.28 -4.08
C ASN A 182 -30.81 46.40 -3.04
N ASP A 183 -29.57 46.87 -2.83
CA ASP A 183 -29.27 47.99 -1.91
C ASP A 183 -29.53 49.39 -2.51
N LYS A 184 -29.91 49.46 -3.81
CA LYS A 184 -30.13 50.73 -4.54
C LYS A 184 -31.60 51.07 -4.80
N ASN A 185 -32.54 50.25 -4.34
CA ASN A 185 -33.97 50.51 -4.34
C ASN A 185 -34.48 50.66 -2.90
#